data_AF-A0A7C6B423-F1
#
_entry.id   AF-A0A7C6B423-F1
#
_cell.length_a   1.000
_cell.length_b   1.000
_cell.length_c   1.000
_cell.angle_alpha   90.00
_cell.angle_beta   90.00
_cell.angle_gamma   90.00
#
_symmetry.space_group_name_H-M   'P 1'
#
loop_
_entity.id
_entity.type
_entity.pdbx_description
1 polymer ?
#
loop_
_entity_poly.entity_id
_entity_poly.type
_entity_poly.pdbx_seq_one_letter_code
_entity_poly.pdbx_strand_id
1 'polypeptide(L)'
;RSQASDGILSYSYYGDWVPIERTPGELVSTFYYYYSAHLTSRIAELLGRKSEAESYSKLAQQIREAFNKKFLNPDGTYANGTQTAQTLALYLDLAPKERRGAVSSRLRDDIVYGKNTHLTTGIIGAKYIMELLTRQGQTHLAYDLATQTTYPSWGYMIENGATTLWELWQNKTGPAMNSHNHPMFGSVGAWFYRALAGIDPDPERPGFERIRIVPGMVRDLQWASGETETLRGQVLSRWSRTADGLRLEAAIPVGSTAEVHLPKFNWQQIEVSESGRMVWKGDQFVPGGPGITAASQTRDEIIFQVGSGRYSFELTGR
;
A
#
# COMPACT_ATOMS: atom_id res chain seq x y z
N ARG A 1 2.44 9.99 -33.57
CA ARG A 1 3.38 10.91 -32.90
C ARG A 1 2.90 11.12 -31.47
N SER A 2 3.79 11.19 -30.49
CA SER A 2 3.38 11.46 -29.09
C SER A 2 2.67 12.80 -29.00
N GLN A 3 1.64 12.91 -28.15
CA GLN A 3 1.02 14.18 -27.79
C GLN A 3 1.74 14.88 -26.62
N ALA A 4 2.76 14.24 -26.04
CA ALA A 4 3.58 14.85 -25.00
C ALA A 4 4.59 15.83 -25.60
N SER A 5 4.74 17.01 -24.97
CA SER A 5 5.77 17.99 -25.28
C SER A 5 6.85 17.92 -24.22
N ASP A 6 8.11 17.71 -24.63
CA ASP A 6 9.28 17.61 -23.74
C ASP A 6 9.09 16.64 -22.56
N GLY A 7 8.44 15.49 -22.81
CA GLY A 7 8.15 14.48 -21.80
C GLY A 7 6.95 14.76 -20.91
N ILE A 8 6.24 15.88 -21.12
CA ILE A 8 5.04 16.27 -20.36
C ILE A 8 3.78 16.05 -21.19
N LEU A 9 2.82 15.33 -20.63
CA LEU A 9 1.49 15.17 -21.22
C LEU A 9 0.55 16.23 -20.64
N SER A 10 0.40 17.35 -21.33
CA SER A 10 -0.42 18.49 -20.88
C SER A 10 -1.92 18.24 -20.99
N TYR A 11 -2.34 17.35 -21.89
CA TYR A 11 -3.75 16.96 -22.02
C TYR A 11 -4.22 16.18 -20.79
N SER A 12 -5.34 16.58 -20.22
CA SER A 12 -6.02 15.85 -19.16
C SER A 12 -7.52 16.01 -19.29
N TYR A 13 -8.25 14.90 -19.33
CA TYR A 13 -9.70 14.93 -19.43
C TYR A 13 -10.35 14.95 -18.04
N TYR A 14 -10.12 13.92 -17.22
CA TYR A 14 -10.69 13.81 -15.87
C TYR A 14 -9.70 14.19 -14.75
N GLY A 15 -8.42 13.91 -14.92
CA GLY A 15 -7.41 14.08 -13.86
C GLY A 15 -7.69 13.19 -12.64
N ASP A 16 -7.45 13.74 -11.45
CA ASP A 16 -7.83 13.11 -10.18
C ASP A 16 -9.32 13.38 -9.92
N TRP A 17 -10.19 12.61 -10.59
CA TRP A 17 -11.63 12.86 -10.64
C TRP A 17 -12.27 13.01 -9.26
N VAL A 18 -13.21 13.95 -9.15
CA VAL A 18 -13.99 14.33 -7.94
C VAL A 18 -13.14 14.56 -6.67
N PRO A 19 -12.04 15.34 -6.76
CA PRO A 19 -11.22 15.61 -5.59
C PRO A 19 -11.88 16.66 -4.71
N ILE A 20 -11.49 16.70 -3.44
CA ILE A 20 -11.79 17.84 -2.56
C ILE A 20 -10.86 19.00 -2.91
N GLU A 21 -9.60 18.70 -3.18
CA GLU A 21 -8.60 19.66 -3.65
C GLU A 21 -8.06 19.28 -5.03
N ARG A 22 -8.22 20.18 -5.99
CA ARG A 22 -7.88 19.90 -7.39
C ARG A 22 -6.37 19.84 -7.60
N THR A 23 -5.87 18.69 -8.03
CA THR A 23 -4.51 18.53 -8.58
C THR A 23 -4.46 18.91 -10.06
N PRO A 24 -3.38 19.54 -10.58
CA PRO A 24 -3.23 19.80 -12.00
C PRO A 24 -3.33 18.50 -12.82
N GLY A 25 -4.25 18.47 -13.78
CA GLY A 25 -4.52 17.28 -14.58
C GLY A 25 -3.30 16.80 -15.38
N GLU A 26 -2.43 17.74 -15.80
CA GLU A 26 -1.17 17.43 -16.48
C GLU A 26 -0.18 16.64 -15.62
N LEU A 27 -0.19 16.85 -14.29
CA LEU A 27 0.62 16.06 -13.37
C LEU A 27 0.12 14.62 -13.36
N VAL A 28 -1.20 14.43 -13.26
CA VAL A 28 -1.83 13.10 -13.25
C VAL A 28 -1.59 12.39 -14.60
N SER A 29 -1.78 13.10 -15.71
CA SER A 29 -1.53 12.56 -17.06
C SER A 29 -0.06 12.17 -17.26
N THR A 30 0.88 13.01 -16.82
CA THR A 30 2.32 12.72 -16.96
C THR A 30 2.75 11.58 -16.02
N PHE A 31 2.17 11.49 -14.82
CA PHE A 31 2.35 10.33 -13.94
C PHE A 31 1.94 9.03 -14.63
N TYR A 32 0.75 8.98 -15.25
CA TYR A 32 0.30 7.78 -15.96
C TYR A 32 1.09 7.51 -17.24
N TYR A 33 1.62 8.55 -17.90
CA TYR A 33 2.52 8.39 -19.02
C TYR A 33 3.83 7.70 -18.59
N TYR A 34 4.45 8.19 -17.51
CA TYR A 34 5.61 7.53 -16.90
C TYR A 34 5.28 6.09 -16.51
N TYR A 35 4.17 5.88 -15.80
CA TYR A 35 3.80 4.57 -15.30
C TYR A 35 3.61 3.56 -16.43
N SER A 36 2.95 3.96 -17.51
CA SER A 36 2.74 3.12 -18.70
C SER A 36 4.06 2.76 -19.39
N ALA A 37 4.97 3.73 -19.55
CA ALA A 37 6.29 3.46 -20.13
C ALA A 37 7.11 2.52 -19.23
N HIS A 38 7.10 2.75 -17.92
CA HIS A 38 7.80 1.92 -16.94
C HIS A 38 7.27 0.48 -16.93
N LEU A 39 5.95 0.29 -16.88
CA LEU A 39 5.35 -1.05 -16.93
C LEU A 39 5.65 -1.75 -18.25
N THR A 40 5.59 -1.03 -19.37
CA THR A 40 5.88 -1.61 -20.68
C THR A 40 7.33 -2.08 -20.79
N SER A 41 8.27 -1.32 -20.22
CA SER A 41 9.67 -1.74 -20.09
C SER A 41 9.80 -3.04 -19.30
N ARG A 42 9.16 -3.14 -18.13
CA ARG A 42 9.17 -4.37 -17.30
C ARG A 42 8.53 -5.56 -18.02
N ILE A 43 7.42 -5.35 -18.72
CA ILE A 43 6.74 -6.41 -19.48
C ILE A 43 7.64 -6.88 -20.63
N ALA A 44 8.29 -5.96 -21.35
CA ALA A 44 9.22 -6.30 -22.43
C ALA A 44 10.41 -7.11 -21.93
N GLU A 45 10.98 -6.75 -20.77
CA GLU A 45 12.05 -7.51 -20.09
C GLU A 45 11.61 -8.96 -19.83
N LEU A 46 10.44 -9.15 -19.21
CA LEU A 46 9.88 -10.47 -18.90
C LEU A 46 9.62 -11.33 -20.14
N LEU A 47 9.30 -10.69 -21.28
CA LEU A 47 9.07 -11.37 -22.56
C LEU A 47 10.36 -11.56 -23.38
N GLY A 48 11.53 -11.20 -22.86
CA GLY A 48 12.81 -11.32 -23.56
C GLY A 48 13.01 -10.29 -24.69
N ARG A 49 12.17 -9.24 -24.74
CA ARG A 49 12.19 -8.18 -25.77
C ARG A 49 13.12 -7.03 -25.35
N LYS A 50 14.43 -7.29 -25.39
CA LYS A 50 15.46 -6.40 -24.83
C LYS A 50 15.48 -5.00 -25.43
N SER A 51 15.34 -4.88 -26.76
CA SER A 51 15.35 -3.58 -27.46
C SER A 51 14.20 -2.68 -27.01
N GLU A 52 12.98 -3.24 -26.90
CA GLU A 52 11.82 -2.52 -26.40
C GLU A 52 11.95 -2.20 -24.91
N ALA A 53 12.49 -3.13 -24.10
CA ALA A 53 12.73 -2.90 -22.68
C ALA A 53 13.65 -1.69 -22.45
N GLU A 54 14.78 -1.62 -23.18
CA GLU A 54 15.73 -0.51 -23.15
C GLU A 54 15.09 0.81 -23.64
N SER A 55 14.36 0.77 -24.76
CA SER A 55 13.70 1.94 -25.34
C SER A 55 12.67 2.55 -24.39
N TYR A 56 11.80 1.72 -23.80
CA TYR A 56 10.79 2.20 -22.85
C TYR A 56 11.38 2.59 -21.49
N SER A 57 12.47 1.95 -21.05
CA SER A 57 13.21 2.37 -19.86
C SER A 57 13.79 3.77 -20.03
N LYS A 58 14.43 4.03 -21.18
CA LYS A 58 14.95 5.35 -21.53
C LYS A 58 13.83 6.40 -21.59
N LEU A 59 12.69 6.05 -22.19
CA LEU A 59 11.53 6.93 -22.24
C LEU A 59 11.00 7.25 -20.82
N ALA A 60 10.86 6.24 -19.96
CA ALA A 60 10.42 6.43 -18.58
C ALA A 60 11.38 7.37 -17.82
N GLN A 61 12.69 7.21 -18.00
CA GLN A 61 13.68 8.10 -17.38
C GLN A 61 13.55 9.55 -17.88
N GLN A 62 13.38 9.76 -19.19
CA GLN A 62 13.15 11.10 -19.76
C GLN A 62 11.88 11.75 -19.19
N ILE A 63 10.79 10.99 -19.06
CA ILE A 63 9.54 11.49 -18.46
C ILE A 63 9.76 11.84 -16.99
N ARG A 64 10.49 11.02 -16.22
CA ARG A 64 10.80 11.30 -14.80
C ARG A 64 11.60 12.59 -14.63
N GLU A 65 12.59 12.83 -15.48
CA GLU A 65 13.37 14.07 -15.47
C GLU A 65 12.50 15.28 -15.80
N ALA A 66 11.69 15.19 -16.85
CA ALA A 66 10.73 16.24 -17.23
C ALA A 66 9.70 16.51 -16.11
N PHE A 67 9.15 15.45 -15.51
CA PHE A 67 8.18 15.52 -14.42
C PHE A 67 8.75 16.30 -13.23
N ASN A 68 9.97 15.96 -12.79
CA ASN A 68 10.61 16.66 -11.68
C ASN A 68 10.97 18.10 -12.05
N LYS A 69 11.50 18.35 -13.25
CA LYS A 69 11.82 19.70 -13.70
C LYS A 69 10.58 20.62 -13.70
N LYS A 70 9.42 20.08 -14.08
CA LYS A 70 8.17 20.85 -14.18
C LYS A 70 7.44 20.98 -12.85
N PHE A 71 7.34 19.90 -12.09
CA PHE A 71 6.41 19.83 -10.95
C PHE A 71 7.07 19.88 -9.58
N LEU A 72 8.38 19.64 -9.43
CA LEU A 72 9.02 19.74 -8.13
C LEU A 72 9.38 21.19 -7.82
N ASN A 73 8.76 21.75 -6.77
CA ASN A 73 9.04 23.09 -6.31
C ASN A 73 10.34 23.16 -5.49
N PRO A 74 11.01 24.34 -5.44
CA PRO A 74 12.21 24.52 -4.62
C PRO A 74 12.00 24.13 -3.16
N ASP A 75 10.82 24.42 -2.61
CA ASP A 75 10.50 24.06 -1.24
C ASP A 75 10.48 22.54 -1.04
N GLY A 76 10.19 21.71 -2.06
CA GLY A 76 10.03 20.25 -1.94
C GLY A 76 8.60 19.75 -1.99
N THR A 77 7.63 20.57 -2.39
CA THR A 77 6.28 20.13 -2.75
C THR A 77 6.20 19.85 -4.25
N TYR A 78 5.26 19.00 -4.66
CA TYR A 78 4.88 18.84 -6.06
C TYR A 78 3.69 19.73 -6.44
N ALA A 79 3.83 20.43 -7.57
CA ALA A 79 2.83 21.29 -8.19
C ALA A 79 2.17 22.27 -7.19
N ASN A 80 0.90 22.03 -6.86
CA ASN A 80 0.13 22.89 -5.94
C ASN A 80 0.02 22.34 -4.51
N GLY A 81 0.88 21.38 -4.13
CA GLY A 81 0.95 20.90 -2.75
C GLY A 81 -0.13 19.89 -2.34
N THR A 82 -1.11 19.61 -3.21
CA THR A 82 -2.22 18.68 -2.90
C THR A 82 -1.75 17.27 -2.52
N GLN A 83 -2.57 16.56 -1.73
CA GLN A 83 -2.29 15.19 -1.31
C GLN A 83 -1.99 14.29 -2.51
N THR A 84 -2.83 14.31 -3.55
CA THR A 84 -2.61 13.53 -4.77
C THR A 84 -1.29 13.88 -5.47
N ALA A 85 -0.92 15.16 -5.57
CA ALA A 85 0.35 15.55 -6.19
C ALA A 85 1.55 14.94 -5.44
N GLN A 86 1.56 15.01 -4.10
CA GLN A 86 2.64 14.42 -3.29
C GLN A 86 2.61 12.90 -3.36
N THR A 87 1.42 12.29 -3.26
CA THR A 87 1.23 10.84 -3.31
C THR A 87 1.76 10.27 -4.62
N LEU A 88 1.38 10.84 -5.77
CA LEU A 88 1.81 10.33 -7.08
C LEU A 88 3.32 10.45 -7.29
N ALA A 89 3.93 11.54 -6.83
CA ALA A 89 5.37 11.72 -6.91
C ALA A 89 6.16 10.71 -6.05
N LEU A 90 5.58 10.28 -4.93
CA LEU A 90 6.18 9.31 -4.03
C LEU A 90 5.89 7.84 -4.41
N TYR A 91 4.69 7.53 -4.90
CA TYR A 91 4.21 6.14 -5.05
C TYR A 91 5.05 5.29 -6.01
N LEU A 92 5.44 5.90 -7.14
CA LEU A 92 6.35 5.32 -8.14
C LEU A 92 7.77 5.89 -8.05
N ASP A 93 8.14 6.43 -6.90
CA ASP A 93 9.53 6.84 -6.65
C ASP A 93 10.06 7.90 -7.63
N LEU A 94 9.16 8.66 -8.27
CA LEU A 94 9.49 9.73 -9.21
C LEU A 94 10.35 10.80 -8.53
N ALA A 95 10.03 11.13 -7.28
CA ALA A 95 10.79 12.08 -6.49
C ALA A 95 12.25 11.63 -6.30
N PRO A 96 13.23 12.56 -6.42
CA PRO A 96 14.63 12.27 -6.12
C PRO A 96 14.78 11.74 -4.70
N LYS A 97 15.67 10.77 -4.50
CA LYS A 97 15.79 10.00 -3.24
C LYS A 97 15.97 10.91 -2.03
N GLU A 98 16.79 11.94 -2.17
CA GLU A 98 17.10 12.97 -1.19
C GLU A 98 15.92 13.90 -0.87
N ARG A 99 14.91 13.98 -1.73
CA ARG A 99 13.71 14.81 -1.53
C ARG A 99 12.52 14.03 -0.96
N ARG A 100 12.50 12.70 -1.08
CA ARG A 100 11.36 11.85 -0.67
C ARG A 100 10.97 12.05 0.79
N GLY A 101 11.92 12.17 1.71
CA GLY A 101 11.64 12.38 3.13
C GLY A 101 10.90 13.70 3.41
N ALA A 102 11.31 14.78 2.74
CA ALA A 102 10.66 16.08 2.86
C ALA A 102 9.24 16.07 2.25
N VAL A 103 9.07 15.47 1.06
CA VAL A 103 7.77 15.33 0.40
C VAL A 103 6.81 14.49 1.25
N SER A 104 7.29 13.35 1.79
CA SER A 104 6.51 12.47 2.67
C SER A 104 6.12 13.16 3.98
N SER A 105 7.04 13.91 4.60
CA SER A 105 6.75 14.65 5.83
C SER A 105 5.69 15.71 5.59
N ARG A 106 5.74 16.44 4.47
CA ARG A 106 4.72 17.44 4.13
C ARG A 106 3.37 16.83 3.82
N LEU A 107 3.33 15.71 3.11
CA LEU A 107 2.08 14.97 2.90
C LEU A 107 1.45 14.58 4.24
N ARG A 108 2.25 14.00 5.15
CA ARG A 108 1.80 13.64 6.50
C ARG A 108 1.30 14.87 7.27
N ASP A 109 2.06 15.96 7.28
CA ASP A 109 1.72 17.16 8.04
C ASP A 109 0.47 17.86 7.47
N ASP A 110 0.29 17.86 6.15
CA ASP A 110 -0.96 18.30 5.52
C ASP A 110 -2.14 17.43 5.97
N ILE A 111 -2.01 16.09 5.89
CA ILE A 111 -3.07 15.18 6.33
C ILE A 111 -3.42 15.45 7.79
N VAL A 112 -2.45 15.39 8.69
CA VAL A 112 -2.69 15.41 10.15
C VAL A 112 -3.10 16.81 10.62
N TYR A 113 -2.32 17.84 10.28
CA TYR A 113 -2.49 19.18 10.83
C TYR A 113 -3.26 20.11 9.90
N GLY A 114 -3.05 19.99 8.59
CA GLY A 114 -3.73 20.83 7.60
C GLY A 114 -5.18 20.43 7.37
N LYS A 115 -5.47 19.13 7.40
CA LYS A 115 -6.77 18.53 7.04
C LYS A 115 -7.42 17.76 8.17
N ASN A 116 -6.88 17.82 9.38
CA ASN A 116 -7.43 17.15 10.56
C ASN A 116 -7.68 15.64 10.29
N THR A 117 -6.70 14.98 9.67
CA THR A 117 -6.75 13.57 9.23
C THR A 117 -7.94 13.27 8.32
N HIS A 118 -8.08 14.06 7.25
CA HIS A 118 -9.03 13.81 6.16
C HIS A 118 -8.33 13.72 4.81
N LEU A 119 -8.91 12.92 3.92
CA LEU A 119 -8.49 12.86 2.52
C LEU A 119 -8.94 14.13 1.79
N THR A 120 -8.08 14.66 0.92
CA THR A 120 -8.49 15.68 -0.05
C THR A 120 -8.47 15.19 -1.50
N THR A 121 -8.14 13.91 -1.68
CA THR A 121 -7.93 13.26 -2.96
C THR A 121 -9.22 12.97 -3.71
N GLY A 122 -9.13 12.96 -5.04
CA GLY A 122 -10.07 12.25 -5.90
C GLY A 122 -9.74 10.75 -5.98
N ILE A 123 -10.26 10.08 -7.00
CA ILE A 123 -10.12 8.62 -7.15
C ILE A 123 -8.69 8.15 -7.37
N ILE A 124 -7.86 8.98 -8.00
CA ILE A 124 -6.48 8.61 -8.32
C ILE A 124 -5.63 8.73 -7.07
N GLY A 125 -5.77 9.81 -6.30
CA GLY A 125 -5.07 9.92 -5.02
C GLY A 125 -5.51 8.85 -4.01
N ALA A 126 -6.82 8.62 -3.87
CA ALA A 126 -7.38 7.60 -2.97
C ALA A 126 -6.91 6.18 -3.31
N LYS A 127 -6.65 5.89 -4.59
CA LYS A 127 -6.08 4.62 -5.03
C LYS A 127 -4.70 4.33 -4.43
N TYR A 128 -3.86 5.34 -4.26
CA TYR A 128 -2.44 5.15 -3.97
C TYR A 128 -2.04 5.57 -2.55
N ILE A 129 -2.75 6.50 -1.93
CA ILE A 129 -2.31 7.13 -0.68
C ILE A 129 -2.22 6.12 0.49
N MET A 130 -3.19 5.21 0.60
CA MET A 130 -3.23 4.22 1.69
C MET A 130 -2.04 3.26 1.63
N GLU A 131 -1.77 2.72 0.44
CA GLU A 131 -0.62 1.85 0.20
C GLU A 131 0.70 2.60 0.34
N LEU A 132 0.79 3.84 -0.13
CA LEU A 132 1.97 4.67 0.03
C LEU A 132 2.33 4.87 1.51
N LEU A 133 1.36 5.31 2.32
CA LEU A 133 1.57 5.54 3.75
C LEU A 133 2.04 4.26 4.43
N THR A 134 1.41 3.13 4.13
CA THR A 134 1.78 1.82 4.67
C THR A 134 3.22 1.43 4.29
N ARG A 135 3.60 1.56 3.01
CA ARG A 135 4.97 1.28 2.53
C ARG A 135 6.02 2.20 3.14
N GLN A 136 5.63 3.37 3.63
CA GLN A 136 6.49 4.33 4.32
C GLN A 136 6.48 4.17 5.85
N GLY A 137 5.91 3.09 6.38
CA GLY A 137 5.84 2.84 7.83
C GLY A 137 4.80 3.70 8.55
N GLN A 138 3.90 4.37 7.82
CA GLN A 138 2.83 5.23 8.35
C GLN A 138 1.47 4.51 8.34
N THR A 139 1.45 3.19 8.57
CA THR A 139 0.22 2.37 8.55
C THR A 139 -0.81 2.86 9.58
N HIS A 140 -0.37 3.40 10.72
CA HIS A 140 -1.27 4.02 11.70
C HIS A 140 -2.03 5.21 11.12
N LEU A 141 -1.37 6.08 10.34
CA LEU A 141 -2.04 7.21 9.70
C LEU A 141 -3.01 6.75 8.61
N ALA A 142 -2.64 5.73 7.84
CA ALA A 142 -3.57 5.12 6.89
C ALA A 142 -4.81 4.55 7.61
N TYR A 143 -4.64 3.95 8.78
CA TYR A 143 -5.75 3.49 9.61
C TYR A 143 -6.62 4.63 10.14
N ASP A 144 -6.03 5.72 10.62
CA ASP A 144 -6.77 6.90 11.09
C ASP A 144 -7.60 7.52 9.95
N LEU A 145 -7.07 7.54 8.71
CA LEU A 145 -7.82 7.95 7.52
C LEU A 145 -8.98 6.99 7.18
N ALA A 146 -8.74 5.68 7.28
CA ALA A 146 -9.75 4.66 6.97
C ALA A 146 -10.92 4.65 7.97
N THR A 147 -10.65 5.06 9.21
CA THR A 147 -11.61 5.05 10.33
C THR A 147 -12.26 6.41 10.59
N GLN A 148 -11.88 7.44 9.83
CA GLN A 148 -12.55 8.74 9.89
C GLN A 148 -14.04 8.61 9.52
N THR A 149 -14.90 9.27 10.29
CA THR A 149 -16.35 9.29 10.11
C THR A 149 -16.92 10.65 9.71
N THR A 150 -16.15 11.74 9.87
CA THR A 150 -16.56 13.06 9.39
C THR A 150 -16.22 13.28 7.92
N TYR A 151 -16.92 14.21 7.27
CA TYR A 151 -16.70 14.53 5.86
C TYR A 151 -15.33 15.20 5.64
N PRO A 152 -14.59 14.83 4.57
CA PRO A 152 -14.80 13.72 3.63
C PRO A 152 -14.14 12.41 4.10
N SER A 153 -14.88 11.29 4.09
CA SER A 153 -14.35 9.96 4.43
C SER A 153 -15.27 8.84 3.96
N TRP A 154 -14.77 7.59 3.99
CA TRP A 154 -15.62 6.42 3.80
C TRP A 154 -16.61 6.25 4.96
N GLY A 155 -16.17 6.52 6.20
CA GLY A 155 -17.06 6.48 7.37
C GLY A 155 -18.21 7.48 7.26
N TYR A 156 -17.98 8.67 6.68
CA TYR A 156 -19.06 9.63 6.42
C TYR A 156 -20.15 9.06 5.51
N MET A 157 -19.80 8.25 4.50
CA MET A 157 -20.79 7.57 3.66
C MET A 157 -21.64 6.61 4.53
N ILE A 158 -20.99 5.83 5.39
CA ILE A 158 -21.63 4.87 6.29
C ILE A 158 -22.55 5.57 7.29
N GLU A 159 -22.09 6.65 7.94
CA GLU A 159 -22.88 7.47 8.89
C GLU A 159 -24.12 8.09 8.23
N ASN A 160 -24.12 8.21 6.89
CA ASN A 160 -25.25 8.70 6.11
C ASN A 160 -26.06 7.57 5.44
N GLY A 161 -25.92 6.32 5.91
CA GLY A 161 -26.75 5.19 5.49
C GLY A 161 -26.32 4.53 4.18
N ALA A 162 -25.12 4.78 3.67
CA ALA A 162 -24.62 4.12 2.48
C ALA A 162 -24.37 2.62 2.72
N THR A 163 -24.94 1.76 1.88
CA THR A 163 -24.65 0.32 1.83
C THR A 163 -23.72 -0.06 0.67
N THR A 164 -23.39 0.92 -0.18
CA THR A 164 -22.46 0.85 -1.31
C THR A 164 -21.60 2.12 -1.34
N LEU A 165 -20.51 2.11 -2.09
CA LEU A 165 -19.68 3.30 -2.25
C LEU A 165 -20.35 4.33 -3.15
N TRP A 166 -20.19 5.61 -2.83
CA TRP A 166 -20.70 6.72 -3.63
C TRP A 166 -19.67 7.18 -4.67
N GLU A 167 -20.18 7.80 -5.74
CA GLU A 167 -19.38 8.46 -6.76
C GLU A 167 -18.72 9.75 -6.25
N LEU A 168 -19.37 10.45 -5.31
CA LEU A 168 -18.87 11.68 -4.71
C LEU A 168 -18.61 11.46 -3.22
N TRP A 169 -17.66 12.21 -2.65
CA TRP A 169 -17.50 12.28 -1.20
C TRP A 169 -18.71 12.92 -0.50
N GLN A 170 -19.40 13.85 -1.18
CA GLN A 170 -20.57 14.53 -0.64
C GLN A 170 -21.81 13.64 -0.72
N ASN A 171 -22.67 13.72 0.32
CA ASN A 171 -24.03 13.19 0.24
C ASN A 171 -24.88 14.12 -0.63
N LYS A 172 -24.97 13.83 -1.92
CA LYS A 172 -25.73 14.61 -2.91
C LYS A 172 -26.76 13.73 -3.61
N THR A 173 -27.95 14.28 -3.82
CA THR A 173 -29.04 13.67 -4.59
C THR A 173 -29.55 14.65 -5.65
N GLY A 174 -30.20 14.15 -6.71
CA GLY A 174 -30.69 14.96 -7.84
C GLY A 174 -30.27 14.42 -9.21
N PRO A 175 -30.63 15.10 -10.31
CA PRO A 175 -30.46 14.58 -11.68
C PRO A 175 -29.04 14.69 -12.25
N ALA A 176 -28.15 15.38 -11.54
CA ALA A 176 -26.74 15.50 -11.93
C ALA A 176 -25.94 14.26 -11.48
N MET A 177 -24.70 14.13 -11.94
CA MET A 177 -23.79 13.04 -11.56
C MET A 177 -23.56 12.97 -10.04
N ASN A 178 -24.09 11.93 -9.38
CA ASN A 178 -24.06 11.71 -7.94
C ASN A 178 -24.44 10.26 -7.55
N SER A 179 -24.04 9.26 -8.35
CA SER A 179 -24.43 7.87 -8.09
C SER A 179 -24.06 7.42 -6.68
N HIS A 180 -24.96 6.72 -5.99
CA HIS A 180 -24.70 6.11 -4.68
C HIS A 180 -24.22 4.65 -4.78
N ASN A 181 -23.90 4.18 -5.98
CA ASN A 181 -23.33 2.85 -6.22
C ASN A 181 -22.24 2.94 -7.30
N HIS A 182 -21.03 3.33 -6.88
CA HIS A 182 -19.88 3.53 -7.75
C HIS A 182 -18.59 2.99 -7.12
N PRO A 183 -17.85 2.07 -7.79
CA PRO A 183 -16.76 1.30 -7.15
C PRO A 183 -15.43 2.03 -7.04
N MET A 184 -15.31 3.25 -7.58
CA MET A 184 -14.01 3.90 -7.83
C MET A 184 -13.22 4.29 -6.59
N PHE A 185 -13.89 4.47 -5.44
CA PHE A 185 -13.24 4.66 -4.13
C PHE A 185 -13.02 3.34 -3.37
N GLY A 186 -13.20 2.19 -4.03
CA GLY A 186 -13.10 0.86 -3.42
C GLY A 186 -11.67 0.33 -3.25
N SER A 187 -10.65 1.09 -3.63
CA SER A 187 -9.23 0.71 -3.44
C SER A 187 -8.86 0.48 -1.97
N VAL A 188 -9.59 1.07 -1.02
CA VAL A 188 -9.43 0.80 0.42
C VAL A 188 -9.66 -0.68 0.75
N GLY A 189 -10.49 -1.38 -0.02
CA GLY A 189 -10.67 -2.82 0.13
C GLY A 189 -9.37 -3.60 -0.07
N ALA A 190 -8.59 -3.26 -1.11
CA ALA A 190 -7.28 -3.90 -1.32
C ALA A 190 -6.31 -3.61 -0.16
N TRP A 191 -6.40 -2.45 0.48
CA TRP A 191 -5.62 -2.10 1.66
C TRP A 191 -6.00 -2.96 2.88
N PHE A 192 -7.28 -3.31 3.08
CA PHE A 192 -7.67 -4.25 4.14
C PHE A 192 -6.98 -5.61 4.00
N TYR A 193 -6.92 -6.16 2.78
CA TYR A 193 -6.24 -7.44 2.54
C TYR A 193 -4.73 -7.33 2.66
N ARG A 194 -4.12 -6.37 1.97
CA ARG A 194 -2.65 -6.28 1.85
C ARG A 194 -1.99 -5.71 3.10
N ALA A 195 -2.63 -4.77 3.78
CA ALA A 195 -2.06 -4.11 4.95
C ALA A 195 -2.63 -4.69 6.25
N LEU A 196 -3.95 -4.68 6.48
CA LEU A 196 -4.49 -5.10 7.78
C LEU A 196 -4.39 -6.61 8.00
N ALA A 197 -4.89 -7.42 7.05
CA ALA A 197 -4.69 -8.87 7.09
C ALA A 197 -3.22 -9.22 6.75
N GLY A 198 -2.54 -8.38 5.97
CA GLY A 198 -1.13 -8.55 5.66
C GLY A 198 -0.85 -9.52 4.51
N ILE A 199 -1.83 -9.88 3.69
CA ILE A 199 -1.61 -10.77 2.54
C ILE A 199 -1.06 -9.93 1.39
N ASP A 200 0.27 -9.83 1.30
CA ASP A 200 0.94 -9.00 0.30
C ASP A 200 1.74 -9.88 -0.68
N PRO A 201 1.28 -10.02 -1.94
CA PRO A 201 2.01 -10.76 -2.96
C PRO A 201 3.41 -10.18 -3.17
N ASP A 202 4.37 -11.04 -3.48
CA ASP A 202 5.71 -10.58 -3.84
C ASP A 202 5.75 -10.12 -5.31
N PRO A 203 6.08 -8.86 -5.60
CA PRO A 203 6.15 -8.36 -6.97
C PRO A 203 7.28 -9.00 -7.79
N GLU A 204 8.32 -9.54 -7.15
CA GLU A 204 9.46 -10.19 -7.81
C GLU A 204 9.22 -11.69 -8.04
N ARG A 205 8.18 -12.26 -7.42
CA ARG A 205 7.75 -13.66 -7.60
C ARG A 205 6.22 -13.72 -7.79
N PRO A 206 5.73 -13.23 -8.95
CA PRO A 206 4.32 -12.98 -9.19
C PRO A 206 3.47 -14.26 -9.21
N GLY A 207 2.15 -14.07 -9.14
CA GLY A 207 1.20 -15.19 -9.17
C GLY A 207 1.18 -15.99 -7.87
N PHE A 208 1.41 -15.31 -6.74
CA PHE A 208 1.46 -15.91 -5.39
C PHE A 208 2.51 -17.02 -5.26
N GLU A 209 3.56 -17.00 -6.07
CA GLU A 209 4.67 -17.94 -5.94
C GLU A 209 5.41 -17.71 -4.61
N ARG A 210 5.72 -16.45 -4.30
CA ARG A 210 6.13 -16.02 -2.96
C ARG A 210 5.11 -15.04 -2.40
N ILE A 211 4.77 -15.21 -1.12
CA ILE A 211 3.80 -14.39 -0.40
C ILE A 211 4.51 -13.73 0.78
N ARG A 212 4.19 -12.48 1.08
CA ARG A 212 4.61 -11.85 2.33
C ARG A 212 3.37 -11.71 3.21
N ILE A 213 3.42 -12.31 4.39
CA ILE A 213 2.40 -12.17 5.44
C ILE A 213 2.90 -11.08 6.39
N VAL A 214 2.46 -9.84 6.18
CA VAL A 214 2.90 -8.63 6.88
C VAL A 214 1.70 -7.89 7.49
N PRO A 215 1.10 -8.43 8.56
CA PRO A 215 -0.09 -7.84 9.15
C PRO A 215 0.18 -6.49 9.82
N GLY A 216 -0.59 -5.48 9.42
CA GLY A 216 -0.61 -4.15 9.98
C GLY A 216 -1.38 -4.12 11.30
N MET A 217 -0.69 -4.44 12.40
CA MET A 217 -1.24 -4.39 13.75
C MET A 217 -1.25 -2.96 14.30
N VAL A 218 -2.21 -2.18 13.82
CA VAL A 218 -2.33 -0.75 14.08
C VAL A 218 -3.12 -0.43 15.35
N ARG A 219 -2.68 0.58 16.11
CA ARG A 219 -3.44 1.27 17.17
C ARG A 219 -4.17 0.28 18.09
N ASP A 220 -5.48 0.47 18.22
CA ASP A 220 -6.44 -0.26 19.04
C ASP A 220 -7.07 -1.46 18.33
N LEU A 221 -6.72 -1.72 17.07
CA LEU A 221 -7.23 -2.87 16.34
C LEU A 221 -6.77 -4.16 17.03
N GLN A 222 -7.75 -4.91 17.54
CA GLN A 222 -7.52 -6.12 18.35
C GLN A 222 -7.27 -7.35 17.49
N TRP A 223 -7.88 -7.41 16.31
CA TRP A 223 -7.74 -8.53 15.39
C TRP A 223 -8.04 -8.09 13.96
N ALA A 224 -7.49 -8.81 12.98
CA ALA A 224 -7.93 -8.77 11.60
C ALA A 224 -7.79 -10.15 10.97
N SER A 225 -8.62 -10.43 9.97
CA SER A 225 -8.63 -11.71 9.24
C SER A 225 -8.93 -11.44 7.78
N GLY A 226 -8.15 -12.06 6.89
CA GLY A 226 -8.38 -12.03 5.46
C GLY A 226 -8.04 -13.37 4.83
N GLU A 227 -8.78 -13.73 3.79
CA GLU A 227 -8.51 -14.89 2.95
C GLU A 227 -8.74 -14.54 1.48
N THR A 228 -7.95 -15.14 0.59
CA THR A 228 -8.13 -15.01 -0.85
C THR A 228 -7.88 -16.34 -1.53
N GLU A 229 -8.76 -16.70 -2.47
CA GLU A 229 -8.55 -17.84 -3.34
C GLU A 229 -7.64 -17.43 -4.51
N THR A 230 -6.56 -18.17 -4.71
CA THR A 230 -5.61 -17.94 -5.80
C THR A 230 -5.57 -19.15 -6.73
N LEU A 231 -4.89 -19.03 -7.87
CA LEU A 231 -4.65 -20.19 -8.75
C LEU A 231 -3.87 -21.33 -8.08
N ARG A 232 -3.13 -21.04 -7.00
CA ARG A 232 -2.38 -22.05 -6.22
C ARG A 232 -3.21 -22.63 -5.07
N GLY A 233 -4.35 -22.02 -4.75
CA GLY A 233 -5.21 -22.35 -3.61
C GLY A 233 -5.38 -21.17 -2.65
N GLN A 234 -6.00 -21.45 -1.51
CA GLN A 234 -6.30 -20.46 -0.49
C GLN A 234 -5.04 -19.90 0.18
N VAL A 235 -4.99 -18.58 0.30
CA VAL A 235 -4.06 -17.85 1.18
C VAL A 235 -4.86 -17.22 2.31
N LEU A 236 -4.45 -17.45 3.56
CA LEU A 236 -5.11 -16.88 4.73
C LEU A 236 -4.09 -16.21 5.65
N SER A 237 -4.50 -15.09 6.24
CA SER A 237 -3.82 -14.45 7.35
C SER A 237 -4.85 -13.96 8.37
N ARG A 238 -4.70 -14.39 9.60
CA ARG A 238 -5.52 -13.97 10.73
C ARG A 238 -4.61 -13.67 11.91
N TRP A 239 -4.81 -12.54 12.56
CA TRP A 239 -4.08 -12.23 13.78
C TRP A 239 -4.99 -11.63 14.84
N SER A 240 -4.59 -11.78 16.10
CA SER A 240 -5.25 -11.21 17.26
C SER A 240 -4.25 -10.88 18.35
N ARG A 241 -4.45 -9.77 19.05
CA ARG A 241 -3.75 -9.45 20.30
C ARG A 241 -4.28 -10.36 21.40
N THR A 242 -3.38 -10.86 22.25
CA THR A 242 -3.72 -11.61 23.46
C THR A 242 -3.29 -10.79 24.69
N ALA A 243 -3.63 -11.26 25.91
CA ALA A 243 -3.28 -10.55 27.13
C ALA A 243 -1.76 -10.35 27.28
N ASP A 244 -0.98 -11.36 26.88
CA ASP A 244 0.48 -11.42 27.07
C ASP A 244 1.25 -11.39 25.74
N GLY A 245 0.59 -11.06 24.63
CA GLY A 245 1.18 -11.31 23.33
C GLY A 245 0.32 -11.11 22.09
N LEU A 246 0.61 -11.92 21.08
CA LEU A 246 0.02 -11.94 19.76
C LEU A 246 -0.17 -13.39 19.33
N ARG A 247 -1.26 -13.68 18.62
CA ARG A 247 -1.44 -14.90 17.83
C ARG A 247 -1.61 -14.56 16.36
N LEU A 248 -0.90 -15.27 15.48
CA LEU A 248 -1.02 -15.18 14.02
C LEU A 248 -1.19 -16.57 13.41
N GLU A 249 -2.24 -16.73 12.61
CA GLU A 249 -2.51 -17.91 11.81
C GLU A 249 -2.31 -17.59 10.33
N ALA A 250 -1.58 -18.45 9.62
CA ALA A 250 -1.36 -18.33 8.18
C ALA A 250 -1.63 -19.67 7.46
N ALA A 251 -2.25 -19.60 6.29
CA ALA A 251 -2.36 -20.74 5.38
C ALA A 251 -1.68 -20.40 4.06
N ILE A 252 -0.69 -21.22 3.69
CA ILE A 252 0.12 -21.07 2.48
C ILE A 252 -0.16 -22.26 1.56
N PRO A 253 -0.65 -22.03 0.33
CA PRO A 253 -1.03 -23.11 -0.57
C PRO A 253 0.18 -23.89 -1.10
N VAL A 254 -0.06 -25.12 -1.56
CA VAL A 254 0.96 -25.95 -2.20
C VAL A 254 1.52 -25.25 -3.45
N GLY A 255 2.83 -25.30 -3.63
CA GLY A 255 3.51 -24.59 -4.71
C GLY A 255 3.74 -23.10 -4.45
N SER A 256 3.51 -22.64 -3.22
CA SER A 256 3.89 -21.31 -2.73
C SER A 256 4.87 -21.41 -1.55
N THR A 257 5.65 -20.36 -1.35
CA THR A 257 6.39 -20.09 -0.11
C THR A 257 5.95 -18.75 0.47
N ALA A 258 6.25 -18.50 1.74
CA ALA A 258 5.97 -17.22 2.36
C ALA A 258 7.05 -16.72 3.32
N GLU A 259 7.11 -15.40 3.45
CA GLU A 259 7.77 -14.69 4.54
C GLU A 259 6.68 -14.28 5.54
N VAL A 260 6.76 -14.75 6.78
CA VAL A 260 5.83 -14.36 7.85
C VAL A 260 6.52 -13.38 8.79
N HIS A 261 5.99 -12.16 8.86
CA HIS A 261 6.54 -11.06 9.64
C HIS A 261 5.76 -10.89 10.94
N LEU A 262 6.44 -11.05 12.07
CA LEU A 262 5.89 -10.80 13.40
C LEU A 262 6.51 -9.51 13.97
N PRO A 263 5.70 -8.47 14.27
CA PRO A 263 6.20 -7.23 14.86
C PRO A 263 6.68 -7.45 16.29
N LYS A 264 7.79 -6.81 16.66
CA LYS A 264 8.38 -6.91 18.00
C LYS A 264 7.74 -5.99 19.03
N PHE A 265 7.03 -4.94 18.61
CA PHE A 265 6.41 -3.93 19.49
C PHE A 265 7.34 -3.32 20.56
N ASN A 266 8.66 -3.30 20.32
CA ASN A 266 9.70 -2.97 21.31
C ASN A 266 9.70 -3.86 22.58
N TRP A 267 9.02 -5.01 22.54
CA TRP A 267 9.08 -6.01 23.60
C TRP A 267 10.49 -6.57 23.75
N GLN A 268 10.83 -6.89 24.98
CA GLN A 268 12.04 -7.59 25.37
C GLN A 268 11.72 -9.07 25.59
N GLN A 269 12.78 -9.90 25.54
CA GLN A 269 12.68 -11.33 25.84
C GLN A 269 11.59 -12.03 25.01
N ILE A 270 11.54 -11.71 23.72
CA ILE A 270 10.53 -12.24 22.82
C ILE A 270 10.72 -13.74 22.63
N GLU A 271 9.63 -14.48 22.81
CA GLU A 271 9.52 -15.90 22.49
C GLU A 271 8.42 -16.12 21.46
N VAL A 272 8.71 -16.97 20.46
CA VAL A 272 7.72 -17.38 19.45
C VAL A 272 7.58 -18.89 19.48
N SER A 273 6.35 -19.37 19.63
CA SER A 273 6.01 -20.76 19.35
C SER A 273 5.21 -20.87 18.06
N GLU A 274 5.41 -21.97 17.32
CA GLU A 274 4.56 -22.37 16.20
C GLU A 274 3.88 -23.68 16.59
N SER A 275 2.55 -23.69 16.62
CA SER A 275 1.74 -24.85 17.04
C SER A 275 2.24 -25.49 18.35
N GLY A 276 2.63 -24.64 19.33
CA GLY A 276 3.14 -25.04 20.64
C GLY A 276 4.61 -25.44 20.69
N ARG A 277 5.33 -25.50 19.56
CA ARG A 277 6.77 -25.74 19.50
C ARG A 277 7.53 -24.42 19.47
N MET A 278 8.52 -24.25 20.34
CA MET A 278 9.39 -23.07 20.33
C MET A 278 10.17 -22.97 19.02
N VAL A 279 10.08 -21.83 18.33
CA VAL A 279 10.77 -21.53 17.07
C VAL A 279 11.63 -20.26 17.14
N TRP A 280 11.49 -19.45 18.19
CA TRP A 280 12.35 -18.30 18.45
C TRP A 280 12.51 -18.06 19.95
N LYS A 281 13.76 -17.95 20.42
CA LYS A 281 14.06 -17.66 21.82
C LYS A 281 15.45 -17.04 21.94
N GLY A 282 15.60 -16.04 22.83
CA GLY A 282 16.89 -15.40 23.09
C GLY A 282 17.51 -14.77 21.85
N ASP A 283 16.68 -14.13 21.02
CA ASP A 283 17.05 -13.52 19.74
C ASP A 283 17.67 -14.48 18.71
N GLN A 284 17.36 -15.78 18.86
CA GLN A 284 17.83 -16.83 17.96
C GLN A 284 16.68 -17.67 17.43
N PHE A 285 16.81 -18.08 16.17
CA PHE A 285 15.96 -19.09 15.55
C PHE A 285 16.20 -20.45 16.20
N VAL A 286 15.12 -21.15 16.55
CA VAL A 286 15.15 -22.53 17.05
C VAL A 286 14.68 -23.46 15.91
N PRO A 287 15.58 -24.21 15.25
CA PRO A 287 15.21 -25.06 14.12
C PRO A 287 14.31 -26.24 14.52
N GLY A 288 13.63 -26.81 13.52
CA GLY A 288 12.86 -28.05 13.66
C GLY A 288 11.34 -27.88 13.55
N GLY A 289 10.81 -26.67 13.37
CA GLY A 289 9.40 -26.47 13.02
C GLY A 289 9.09 -27.02 11.62
N PRO A 290 8.07 -27.88 11.44
CA PRO A 290 7.68 -28.38 10.12
C PRO A 290 7.41 -27.25 9.14
N GLY A 291 8.06 -27.28 7.98
CA GLY A 291 7.87 -26.28 6.93
C GLY A 291 8.46 -24.90 7.22
N ILE A 292 9.12 -24.67 8.36
CA ILE A 292 9.90 -23.45 8.63
C ILE A 292 11.36 -23.74 8.25
N THR A 293 11.90 -22.99 7.29
CA THR A 293 13.24 -23.25 6.74
C THR A 293 14.31 -22.32 7.31
N ALA A 294 13.94 -21.11 7.70
CA ALA A 294 14.84 -20.14 8.31
C ALA A 294 14.04 -19.08 9.08
N ALA A 295 14.74 -18.35 9.96
CA ALA A 295 14.24 -17.09 10.48
C ALA A 295 15.36 -16.04 10.55
N SER A 296 14.96 -14.78 10.48
CA SER A 296 15.83 -13.63 10.64
C SER A 296 15.12 -12.55 11.46
N GLN A 297 15.82 -11.47 11.78
CA GLN A 297 15.22 -10.34 12.48
C GLN A 297 15.73 -9.03 11.93
N THR A 298 14.86 -8.03 11.98
CA THR A 298 15.22 -6.61 11.86
C THR A 298 15.15 -5.96 13.23
N ARG A 299 15.30 -4.64 13.27
CA ARG A 299 15.03 -3.86 14.48
C ARG A 299 13.58 -4.06 14.96
N ASP A 300 12.64 -4.13 14.03
CA ASP A 300 11.21 -4.00 14.33
C ASP A 300 10.44 -5.33 14.21
N GLU A 301 11.02 -6.35 13.58
CA GLU A 301 10.30 -7.59 13.21
C GLU A 301 11.16 -8.85 13.37
N ILE A 302 10.48 -9.99 13.57
CA ILE A 302 11.01 -11.34 13.36
C ILE A 302 10.38 -11.89 12.08
N ILE A 303 11.18 -12.46 11.19
CA ILE A 303 10.76 -12.90 9.87
C ILE A 303 11.03 -14.38 9.72
N PHE A 304 9.98 -15.19 9.56
CA PHE A 304 10.07 -16.62 9.30
C PHE A 304 9.91 -16.92 7.82
N GLN A 305 10.77 -17.78 7.28
CA GLN A 305 10.66 -18.32 5.93
C GLN A 305 9.93 -19.66 6.02
N VAL A 306 8.80 -19.78 5.32
CA VAL A 306 7.93 -20.96 5.39
C VAL A 306 7.56 -21.50 4.01
N GLY A 307 7.35 -22.81 3.94
CA GLY A 307 6.78 -23.50 2.78
C GLY A 307 5.25 -23.44 2.77
N SER A 308 4.63 -24.36 2.02
CA SER A 308 3.19 -24.57 2.07
C SER A 308 2.78 -25.25 3.38
N GLY A 309 1.66 -24.85 3.96
CA GLY A 309 1.17 -25.42 5.20
C GLY A 309 0.20 -24.49 5.92
N ARG A 310 -0.23 -24.93 7.11
CA ARG A 310 -0.95 -24.09 8.07
C ARG A 310 -0.02 -23.86 9.25
N TYR A 311 0.11 -22.61 9.66
CA TYR A 311 0.99 -22.18 10.73
C TYR A 311 0.19 -21.42 11.77
N SER A 312 0.50 -21.64 13.05
CA SER A 312 -0.08 -20.89 14.16
C SER A 312 1.03 -20.37 15.07
N PHE A 313 1.43 -19.13 14.85
CA PHE A 313 2.46 -18.45 15.63
C PHE A 313 1.84 -17.78 16.87
N GLU A 314 2.45 -18.01 18.02
CA GLU A 314 2.16 -17.30 19.26
C GLU A 314 3.43 -16.57 19.71
N LEU A 315 3.35 -15.24 19.74
CA LEU A 315 4.40 -14.32 20.14
C LEU A 315 4.11 -13.83 21.56
N THR A 316 5.06 -13.94 22.47
CA THR A 316 4.99 -13.33 23.80
C THR A 316 6.24 -12.49 24.06
N GLY A 317 6.13 -11.48 24.90
CA GLY A 317 7.22 -10.57 25.24
C GLY A 317 6.87 -9.68 26.41
N ARG A 318 7.86 -8.99 26.98
CA ARG A 318 7.70 -8.06 28.11
C ARG A 318 8.03 -6.63 27.73
#